data_AF-A0ABD1CXB8-F1
#
_entry.id   AF-A0ABD1CXB8-F1
#
_cell.length_a   1.000
_cell.length_b   1.000
_cell.length_c   1.000
_cell.angle_alpha   90.00
_cell.angle_beta   90.00
_cell.angle_gamma   90.00
#
_symmetry.space_group_name_H-M   'P 1'
#
loop_
_entity.id
_entity.type
_entity.pdbx_description
1 polymer ?
#
loop_
_entity_poly.entity_id
_entity_poly.type
_entity_poly.pdbx_seq_one_letter_code
_entity_poly.pdbx_strand_id
1 'polypeptide(L)'
;MVKFKKLVLLVASIFVLLYLINGESCDRQMVEQIEMMDRHDCQKPNLDVLLAQYIKDRAVVEVKFSDGSSVTSNGSQIPPMMEQPPSNDGSQQNRTVHMLKIDGIDDEFLVLCDNDYEGGGWLVIQNRFKGLLDFYRNWTDYKAGFGDINEDFWIGNELIHQISKEKPREIHFLLSDWEDKTGVAKYSGFQMGGEAEMYALKSLGSYSGTAGDSLLRNVGQKFSTKDRDNDAYEGSCSHLYFGGWWYDKCHLANLNGKYVKGAVSDYATMMCWSSFRGFNYGLKTSRIMVRY
;
A
#
# COMPACT_ATOMS: atom_id res chain seq x y z
N MET A 1 -25.16 29.12 -4.52
CA MET A 1 -25.54 28.18 -5.62
C MET A 1 -25.18 28.68 -7.02
N VAL A 2 -25.51 29.93 -7.43
CA VAL A 2 -25.27 30.41 -8.82
C VAL A 2 -23.78 30.50 -9.20
N LYS A 3 -22.88 30.84 -8.25
CA LYS A 3 -21.42 30.84 -8.47
C LYS A 3 -20.84 29.42 -8.63
N PHE A 4 -21.46 28.42 -8.00
CA PHE A 4 -21.01 27.02 -8.01
C PHE A 4 -21.34 26.33 -9.35
N LYS A 5 -22.56 26.54 -9.86
CA LYS A 5 -22.93 26.08 -11.22
C LYS A 5 -22.02 26.69 -12.29
N LYS A 6 -21.65 27.98 -12.16
CA LYS A 6 -20.73 28.64 -13.10
C LYS A 6 -19.32 28.05 -13.09
N LEU A 7 -18.80 27.64 -11.93
CA LEU A 7 -17.47 27.03 -11.82
C LEU A 7 -17.43 25.61 -12.40
N VAL A 8 -18.45 24.80 -12.12
CA VAL A 8 -18.58 23.45 -12.69
C VAL A 8 -18.75 23.50 -14.21
N LEU A 9 -19.58 24.43 -14.72
CA LEU A 9 -19.71 24.69 -16.16
C LEU A 9 -18.40 25.19 -16.78
N LEU A 10 -17.62 26.01 -16.07
CA LEU A 10 -16.32 26.49 -16.55
C LEU A 10 -15.30 25.36 -16.66
N VAL A 11 -15.22 24.49 -15.65
CA VAL A 11 -14.32 23.33 -15.63
C VAL A 11 -14.73 22.31 -16.70
N ALA A 12 -16.01 21.98 -16.81
CA ALA A 12 -16.52 21.12 -17.88
C ALA A 12 -16.24 21.71 -19.27
N SER A 13 -16.38 23.03 -19.44
CA SER A 13 -16.07 23.72 -20.69
C SER A 13 -14.57 23.70 -21.01
N ILE A 14 -13.69 23.78 -20.00
CA ILE A 14 -12.23 23.68 -20.18
C ILE A 14 -11.84 22.27 -20.60
N PHE A 15 -12.43 21.23 -20.02
CA PHE A 15 -12.18 19.84 -20.43
C PHE A 15 -12.70 19.55 -21.85
N VAL A 16 -13.86 20.09 -22.23
CA VAL A 16 -14.37 20.01 -23.61
C VAL A 16 -13.49 20.80 -24.59
N LEU A 17 -12.96 21.95 -24.18
CA LEU A 17 -12.02 22.74 -24.99
C LEU A 17 -10.69 21.99 -25.19
N LEU A 18 -10.17 21.35 -24.13
CA LEU A 18 -8.95 20.52 -24.20
C LEU A 18 -9.13 19.27 -25.08
N TYR A 19 -10.33 18.68 -25.07
CA TYR A 19 -10.72 17.60 -25.99
C TYR A 19 -10.71 18.04 -27.46
N LEU A 20 -11.27 19.22 -27.76
CA LEU A 20 -11.30 19.78 -29.12
C LEU A 20 -9.91 20.23 -29.62
N ILE A 21 -9.00 20.58 -28.72
CA ILE A 21 -7.65 21.07 -29.06
C ILE A 21 -6.65 19.91 -29.24
N ASN A 22 -6.72 18.86 -28.41
CA ASN A 22 -5.66 17.85 -28.33
C ASN A 22 -6.01 16.47 -28.90
N GLY A 23 -7.28 16.18 -29.19
CA GLY A 23 -7.67 14.91 -29.86
C GLY A 23 -7.30 13.63 -29.11
N GLU A 24 -6.96 13.69 -27.81
CA GLU A 24 -6.61 12.53 -27.01
C GLU A 24 -7.84 11.88 -26.38
N SER A 25 -7.88 10.54 -26.44
CA SER A 25 -8.94 9.67 -25.93
C SER A 25 -9.13 9.85 -24.41
N CYS A 26 -10.25 10.45 -24.00
CA CYS A 26 -10.66 10.47 -22.59
C CYS A 26 -11.03 9.05 -22.15
N ASP A 27 -10.37 8.55 -21.10
CA ASP A 27 -10.62 7.24 -20.50
C ASP A 27 -12.07 7.17 -19.99
N ARG A 28 -12.85 6.24 -20.56
CA ARG A 28 -14.28 6.06 -20.30
C ARG A 28 -14.58 5.81 -18.82
N GLN A 29 -13.61 5.27 -18.06
CA GLN A 29 -13.71 5.06 -16.61
C GLN A 29 -13.80 6.37 -15.79
N MET A 30 -13.20 7.47 -16.27
CA MET A 30 -13.18 8.73 -15.54
C MET A 30 -14.53 9.48 -15.64
N VAL A 31 -15.21 9.37 -16.79
CA VAL A 31 -16.55 9.93 -17.00
C VAL A 31 -17.59 9.17 -16.17
N GLU A 32 -17.49 7.84 -16.10
CA GLU A 32 -18.37 7.01 -15.26
C GLU A 32 -18.19 7.29 -13.76
N GLN A 33 -16.97 7.60 -13.30
CA GLN A 33 -16.71 8.01 -11.91
C GLN A 33 -17.32 9.37 -11.56
N ILE A 34 -17.33 10.33 -12.49
CA ILE A 34 -17.96 11.64 -12.30
C ILE A 34 -19.49 11.52 -12.33
N GLU A 35 -20.06 10.69 -13.20
CA GLU A 35 -21.50 10.45 -13.29
C GLU A 35 -22.07 9.66 -12.09
N MET A 36 -21.27 8.78 -11.47
CA MET A 36 -21.67 8.07 -10.25
C MET A 36 -21.80 8.98 -9.03
N MET A 37 -21.09 10.11 -9.01
CA MET A 37 -21.08 11.06 -7.89
C MET A 37 -22.23 12.09 -7.92
N ASP A 38 -22.96 12.23 -9.03
CA ASP A 38 -24.05 13.22 -9.17
C ASP A 38 -25.41 12.74 -8.63
N ARG A 39 -25.52 11.45 -8.22
CA ARG A 39 -26.81 10.86 -7.84
C ARG A 39 -27.15 10.84 -6.34
N HIS A 40 -26.22 11.04 -5.42
CA HIS A 40 -26.54 10.95 -3.99
C HIS A 40 -25.93 12.10 -3.20
N ASP A 41 -26.82 12.98 -2.73
CA ASP A 41 -26.57 14.07 -1.80
C ASP A 41 -26.18 13.49 -0.43
N CYS A 42 -24.91 13.59 -0.04
CA CYS A 42 -24.51 13.54 1.37
C CYS A 42 -23.16 14.27 1.58
N GLN A 43 -23.18 15.22 2.51
CA GLN A 43 -22.12 16.09 3.03
C GLN A 43 -20.65 15.77 2.68
N LYS A 44 -20.05 16.72 1.95
CA LYS A 44 -18.60 16.93 1.70
C LYS A 44 -17.79 17.04 3.00
N PRO A 45 -16.61 16.41 3.08
CA PRO A 45 -15.36 16.97 2.53
C PRO A 45 -14.64 15.89 1.68
N ASN A 46 -13.82 16.14 0.67
CA ASN A 46 -12.99 17.28 0.36
C ASN A 46 -12.59 17.18 -1.14
N LEU A 47 -13.58 17.16 -2.04
CA LEU A 47 -13.32 17.09 -3.49
C LEU A 47 -12.43 18.26 -3.96
N ASP A 48 -12.58 19.43 -3.33
CA ASP A 48 -11.75 20.61 -3.60
C ASP A 48 -10.29 20.40 -3.21
N VAL A 49 -10.01 19.62 -2.15
CA VAL A 49 -8.62 19.29 -1.73
C VAL A 49 -8.03 18.19 -2.60
N LEU A 50 -8.79 17.16 -2.95
CA LEU A 50 -8.30 16.09 -3.85
C LEU A 50 -8.02 16.65 -5.25
N LEU A 51 -8.89 17.52 -5.77
CA LEU A 51 -8.71 18.17 -7.06
C LEU A 51 -7.57 19.20 -7.02
N ALA A 52 -7.45 19.99 -5.94
CA ALA A 52 -6.33 20.91 -5.75
C ALA A 52 -4.99 20.17 -5.63
N GLN A 53 -4.95 19.03 -4.95
CA GLN A 53 -3.75 18.20 -4.84
C GLN A 53 -3.36 17.61 -6.21
N TYR A 54 -4.34 17.06 -6.95
CA TYR A 54 -4.12 16.52 -8.29
C TYR A 54 -3.63 17.57 -9.30
N ILE A 55 -4.18 18.79 -9.26
CA ILE A 55 -3.74 19.91 -10.11
C ILE A 55 -2.36 20.41 -9.70
N LYS A 56 -2.09 20.54 -8.39
CA LYS A 56 -0.80 20.98 -7.84
C LYS A 56 0.35 20.05 -8.21
N ASP A 57 0.08 18.75 -8.28
CA ASP A 57 1.10 17.73 -8.49
C ASP A 57 1.38 17.44 -9.98
N ARG A 58 0.58 17.97 -10.93
CA ARG A 58 0.71 17.64 -12.37
C ARG A 58 0.61 18.79 -13.37
N ALA A 59 0.10 19.97 -12.99
CA ALA A 59 -0.02 21.08 -13.93
C ALA A 59 1.20 22.01 -13.86
N VAL A 60 1.97 22.08 -14.96
CA VAL A 60 2.88 23.21 -15.20
C VAL A 60 2.02 24.36 -15.73
N VAL A 61 1.90 25.44 -14.95
CA VAL A 61 1.11 26.60 -15.34
C VAL A 61 2.05 27.69 -15.85
N GLU A 62 1.93 28.04 -17.12
CA GLU A 62 2.57 29.21 -17.72
C GLU A 62 1.55 30.36 -17.78
N VAL A 63 1.84 31.45 -17.05
CA VAL A 63 1.02 32.67 -17.07
C VAL A 63 1.72 33.71 -17.92
N LYS A 64 1.08 34.15 -19.02
CA LYS A 64 1.58 35.21 -19.90
C LYS A 64 0.84 36.52 -19.62
N PHE A 65 1.60 37.59 -19.42
CA PHE A 65 1.09 38.93 -19.20
C PHE A 65 0.98 39.69 -20.53
N SER A 66 0.12 40.70 -20.54
CA SER A 66 -0.18 41.52 -21.72
C SER A 66 1.00 42.34 -22.26
N ASP A 67 2.07 42.48 -21.48
CA ASP A 67 3.32 43.12 -21.87
C ASP A 67 4.33 42.14 -22.53
N GLY A 68 3.92 40.88 -22.73
CA GLY A 68 4.74 39.84 -23.32
C GLY A 68 5.63 39.08 -22.33
N SER A 69 5.60 39.42 -21.04
CA SER A 69 6.31 38.65 -20.01
C SER A 69 5.55 37.37 -19.66
N SER A 70 6.27 36.32 -19.22
CA SER A 70 5.68 35.05 -18.81
C SER A 70 6.29 34.54 -17.51
N VAL A 71 5.46 33.98 -16.63
CA VAL A 71 5.87 33.30 -15.39
C VAL A 71 5.39 31.86 -15.44
N THR A 72 6.33 30.92 -15.38
CA THR A 72 6.05 29.49 -15.24
C THR A 72 6.13 29.07 -13.78
N SER A 73 5.08 28.47 -13.23
CA SER A 73 5.18 27.76 -11.97
C SER A 73 5.69 26.34 -12.23
N ASN A 74 6.94 26.07 -11.87
CA ASN A 74 7.37 24.70 -11.69
C ASN A 74 6.70 24.20 -10.41
N GLY A 75 5.70 23.31 -10.55
CA GLY A 75 5.31 22.44 -9.45
C GLY A 75 6.58 21.87 -8.84
N SER A 76 6.74 22.01 -7.52
CA SER A 76 7.99 21.82 -6.79
C SER A 76 8.87 20.78 -7.45
N GLN A 77 10.04 21.20 -7.94
CA GLN A 77 11.09 20.26 -8.28
C GLN A 77 11.20 19.31 -7.10
N ILE A 78 10.80 18.04 -7.31
CA ILE A 78 11.27 16.95 -6.48
C ILE A 78 12.79 17.15 -6.55
N PRO A 79 13.47 17.49 -5.44
CA PRO A 79 14.91 17.66 -5.50
C PRO A 79 15.47 16.38 -6.14
N PRO A 80 16.47 16.48 -7.04
CA PRO A 80 17.09 15.29 -7.59
C PRO A 80 17.42 14.38 -6.42
N MET A 81 16.87 13.17 -6.47
CA MET A 81 17.03 12.16 -5.44
C MET A 81 18.50 12.16 -5.05
N MET A 82 18.83 12.61 -3.84
CA MET A 82 20.14 12.31 -3.29
C MET A 82 20.17 10.78 -3.29
N GLU A 83 21.04 10.20 -4.11
CA GLU A 83 21.55 8.86 -3.85
C GLU A 83 21.98 8.86 -2.39
N GLN A 84 21.15 8.25 -1.55
CA GLN A 84 21.55 8.03 -0.18
C GLN A 84 22.67 7.00 -0.26
N PRO A 85 23.85 7.27 0.34
CA PRO A 85 24.85 6.24 0.49
C PRO A 85 24.21 5.06 1.22
N PRO A 86 24.60 3.82 0.90
CA PRO A 86 24.03 2.64 1.55
C PRO A 86 24.08 2.86 3.06
N SER A 87 22.91 2.82 3.70
CA SER A 87 22.85 2.78 5.15
C SER A 87 23.59 1.53 5.58
N ASN A 88 24.82 1.71 6.04
CA ASN A 88 25.68 0.67 6.54
C ASN A 88 25.16 0.31 7.94
N ASP A 89 24.03 -0.41 7.99
CA ASP A 89 23.65 -1.17 9.17
C ASP A 89 24.65 -2.33 9.24
N GLY A 90 25.70 -2.14 10.05
CA GLY A 90 26.89 -2.98 10.16
C GLY A 90 26.67 -4.38 10.74
N SER A 91 25.49 -4.96 10.57
CA SER A 91 25.33 -6.42 10.55
C SER A 91 25.34 -6.83 9.08
N GLN A 92 26.31 -7.63 8.65
CA GLN A 92 26.12 -8.45 7.45
C GLN A 92 24.90 -9.33 7.70
N GLN A 93 23.71 -8.84 7.34
CA GLN A 93 22.50 -9.65 7.46
C GLN A 93 22.64 -10.75 6.43
N ASN A 94 22.90 -11.96 6.91
CA ASN A 94 23.14 -13.16 6.14
C ASN A 94 21.81 -13.66 5.57
N ARG A 95 21.25 -12.87 4.67
CA ARG A 95 20.06 -13.23 3.90
C ARG A 95 20.50 -13.87 2.61
N THR A 96 19.87 -14.98 2.29
CA THR A 96 20.21 -15.78 1.11
C THR A 96 18.96 -16.02 0.29
N VAL A 97 19.15 -16.05 -1.03
CA VAL A 97 18.07 -16.28 -1.98
C VAL A 97 18.13 -17.74 -2.42
N HIS A 98 16.99 -18.42 -2.40
CA HIS A 98 16.87 -19.84 -2.74
C HIS A 98 15.67 -20.08 -3.66
N MET A 99 15.69 -21.22 -4.36
CA MET A 99 14.48 -21.76 -5.00
C MET A 99 13.78 -22.68 -4.01
N LEU A 100 12.56 -22.35 -3.64
CA LEU A 100 11.67 -23.17 -2.83
C LEU A 100 10.83 -24.07 -3.73
N LYS A 101 10.85 -25.37 -3.45
CA LYS A 101 9.95 -26.35 -4.03
C LYS A 101 9.00 -26.85 -2.95
N ILE A 102 7.70 -26.83 -3.24
CA ILE A 102 6.67 -27.32 -2.32
C ILE A 102 6.16 -28.66 -2.86
N ASP A 103 6.10 -29.68 -2.02
CA ASP A 103 5.62 -31.00 -2.41
C ASP A 103 4.18 -30.93 -2.96
N GLY A 104 3.98 -31.51 -4.14
CA GLY A 104 2.70 -31.48 -4.85
C GLY A 104 2.42 -30.19 -5.64
N ILE A 105 3.40 -29.28 -5.74
CA ILE A 105 3.38 -28.11 -6.62
C ILE A 105 4.56 -28.21 -7.59
N ASP A 106 4.28 -28.14 -8.88
CA ASP A 106 5.30 -28.29 -9.91
C ASP A 106 6.17 -27.03 -10.07
N ASP A 107 5.64 -25.87 -9.68
CA ASP A 107 6.34 -24.59 -9.73
C ASP A 107 7.41 -24.46 -8.64
N GLU A 108 8.48 -23.75 -8.97
CA GLU A 108 9.53 -23.36 -8.02
C GLU A 108 9.47 -21.85 -7.77
N PHE A 109 9.69 -21.45 -6.52
CA PHE A 109 9.53 -20.06 -6.08
C PHE A 109 10.85 -19.48 -5.62
N LEU A 110 11.23 -18.32 -6.14
CA LEU A 110 12.40 -17.59 -5.65
C LEU A 110 12.05 -16.94 -4.31
N VAL A 111 12.76 -17.31 -3.24
CA VAL A 111 12.47 -16.86 -1.87
C VAL A 111 13.69 -16.26 -1.19
N LEU A 112 13.45 -15.31 -0.28
CA LEU A 112 14.47 -14.71 0.57
C LEU A 112 14.40 -15.33 1.97
N CYS A 113 15.52 -15.90 2.42
CA CYS A 113 15.64 -16.47 3.76
C CYS A 113 16.46 -15.54 4.66
N ASP A 114 15.97 -15.27 5.87
CA ASP A 114 16.73 -14.62 6.94
C ASP A 114 17.31 -15.69 7.87
N ASN A 115 18.64 -15.79 7.90
CA ASN A 115 19.36 -16.83 8.64
C ASN A 115 19.90 -16.35 10.00
N ASP A 116 19.74 -15.07 10.32
CA ASP A 116 20.31 -14.48 11.54
C ASP A 116 19.24 -14.26 12.60
N TYR A 117 18.05 -13.81 12.19
CA TYR A 117 16.99 -13.45 13.13
C TYR A 117 16.52 -14.68 13.92
N GLU A 118 16.72 -14.66 15.23
CA GLU A 118 16.27 -15.68 16.19
C GLU A 118 16.58 -17.13 15.77
N GLY A 119 17.82 -17.37 15.36
CA GLY A 119 18.33 -18.69 14.97
C GLY A 119 18.02 -19.07 13.52
N GLY A 120 17.48 -18.15 12.73
CA GLY A 120 17.26 -18.33 11.29
C GLY A 120 16.06 -19.21 10.95
N GLY A 121 16.02 -19.63 9.68
CA GLY A 121 14.93 -20.44 9.11
C GLY A 121 13.67 -19.63 8.77
N TRP A 122 13.81 -18.31 8.63
CA TRP A 122 12.71 -17.41 8.32
C TRP A 122 12.61 -17.17 6.83
N LEU A 123 11.42 -17.40 6.26
CA LEU A 123 11.10 -17.02 4.90
C LEU A 123 10.44 -15.64 4.90
N VAL A 124 11.02 -14.68 4.18
CA VAL A 124 10.49 -13.32 4.06
C VAL A 124 9.36 -13.31 3.03
N ILE A 125 8.16 -12.92 3.45
CA ILE A 125 6.96 -12.85 2.58
C ILE A 125 6.64 -11.42 2.12
N GLN A 126 7.18 -10.43 2.82
CA GLN A 126 7.09 -9.02 2.46
C GLN A 126 8.32 -8.29 2.98
N ASN A 127 8.82 -7.36 2.17
CA ASN A 127 9.91 -6.47 2.56
C ASN A 127 9.62 -5.07 2.01
N ARG A 128 9.71 -4.04 2.87
CA ARG A 128 9.54 -2.62 2.53
C ARG A 128 10.65 -1.82 3.18
N PHE A 129 11.47 -1.15 2.39
CA PHE A 129 12.54 -0.29 2.88
C PHE A 129 13.05 0.74 1.87
N LYS A 130 12.84 0.54 0.54
CA LYS A 130 13.21 1.53 -0.48
C LYS A 130 12.10 2.53 -0.75
N GLY A 131 10.85 2.06 -0.77
CA GLY A 131 9.68 2.90 -1.04
C GLY A 131 9.47 3.27 -2.51
N LEU A 132 10.16 2.59 -3.43
CA LEU A 132 10.06 2.85 -4.87
C LEU A 132 8.96 2.02 -5.56
N LEU A 133 8.61 0.88 -4.97
CA LEU A 133 7.60 -0.02 -5.51
C LEU A 133 6.19 0.39 -5.03
N ASP A 134 5.26 0.51 -5.96
CA ASP A 134 3.84 0.72 -5.66
C ASP A 134 3.17 -0.59 -5.19
N PHE A 135 2.58 -0.53 -4.00
CA PHE A 135 1.83 -1.62 -3.38
C PHE A 135 0.31 -1.47 -3.56
N TYR A 136 -0.18 -0.40 -4.18
CA TYR A 136 -1.59 -0.27 -4.52
C TYR A 136 -1.96 -1.08 -5.78
N ARG A 137 -1.81 -2.40 -5.64
CA ARG A 137 -1.92 -3.40 -6.70
C ARG A 137 -3.29 -4.09 -6.74
N ASN A 138 -3.56 -4.76 -7.85
CA ASN A 138 -4.81 -5.49 -8.07
C ASN A 138 -4.75 -6.91 -7.47
N TRP A 139 -5.85 -7.66 -7.54
CA TRP A 139 -5.97 -9.01 -7.00
C TRP A 139 -4.94 -9.96 -7.60
N THR A 140 -4.79 -9.93 -8.93
CA THR A 140 -3.89 -10.80 -9.68
C THR A 140 -2.44 -10.63 -9.26
N ASP A 141 -1.98 -9.38 -9.11
CA ASP A 141 -0.65 -9.04 -8.62
C ASP A 141 -0.45 -9.56 -7.19
N TYR A 142 -1.39 -9.30 -6.27
CA TYR A 142 -1.29 -9.78 -4.89
C TYR A 142 -1.32 -11.30 -4.79
N LYS A 143 -2.05 -11.98 -5.68
CA LYS A 143 -2.06 -13.43 -5.80
C LYS A 143 -0.70 -13.99 -6.22
N ALA A 144 -0.15 -13.47 -7.33
CA ALA A 144 1.09 -13.98 -7.93
C ALA A 144 2.36 -13.53 -7.20
N GLY A 145 2.31 -12.37 -6.54
CA GLY A 145 3.48 -11.69 -6.01
C GLY A 145 4.02 -10.63 -6.97
N PHE A 146 4.76 -9.66 -6.44
CA PHE A 146 5.33 -8.56 -7.21
C PHE A 146 6.53 -7.94 -6.47
N GLY A 147 7.40 -7.29 -7.23
CA GLY A 147 8.60 -6.62 -6.72
C GLY A 147 9.89 -7.38 -7.03
N ASP A 148 10.97 -6.98 -6.36
CA ASP A 148 12.29 -7.61 -6.48
C ASP A 148 12.67 -8.21 -5.13
N ILE A 149 13.11 -9.47 -5.14
CA ILE A 149 13.48 -10.22 -3.94
C ILE A 149 14.62 -9.55 -3.15
N ASN A 150 15.42 -8.70 -3.79
CA ASN A 150 16.51 -7.92 -3.19
C ASN A 150 16.08 -6.52 -2.76
N GLU A 151 14.85 -6.11 -3.06
CA GLU A 151 14.30 -4.79 -2.75
C GLU A 151 12.95 -4.89 -2.01
N ASP A 152 12.01 -4.02 -2.36
CA ASP A 152 10.64 -4.08 -1.88
C ASP A 152 9.89 -5.18 -2.66
N PHE A 153 9.16 -6.05 -1.96
CA PHE A 153 8.33 -7.07 -2.61
C PHE A 153 7.19 -7.56 -1.73
N TRP A 154 6.22 -8.19 -2.39
CA TRP A 154 5.21 -9.09 -1.81
C TRP A 154 5.34 -10.44 -2.49
N ILE A 155 5.50 -11.53 -1.72
CA ILE A 155 5.83 -12.84 -2.29
C ILE A 155 4.66 -13.50 -3.04
N GLY A 156 3.43 -13.05 -2.80
CA GLY A 156 2.22 -13.61 -3.41
C GLY A 156 1.36 -14.40 -2.45
N ASN A 157 0.04 -14.13 -2.47
CA ASN A 157 -0.92 -14.77 -1.57
C ASN A 157 -1.03 -16.27 -1.82
N GLU A 158 -0.87 -16.72 -3.07
CA GLU A 158 -0.92 -18.14 -3.37
C GLU A 158 0.21 -18.88 -2.65
N LEU A 159 1.45 -18.37 -2.74
CA LEU A 159 2.58 -19.00 -2.06
C LEU A 159 2.42 -18.95 -0.53
N ILE A 160 1.96 -17.83 0.03
CA ILE A 160 1.71 -17.71 1.48
C ILE A 160 0.65 -18.73 1.95
N HIS A 161 -0.40 -18.93 1.15
CA HIS A 161 -1.39 -19.98 1.41
C HIS A 161 -0.72 -21.35 1.43
N GLN A 162 0.02 -21.73 0.39
CA GLN A 162 0.65 -23.05 0.30
C GLN A 162 1.61 -23.33 1.46
N ILE A 163 2.40 -22.33 1.88
CA ILE A 163 3.31 -22.45 3.03
C ILE A 163 2.53 -22.72 4.32
N SER A 164 1.37 -22.07 4.53
CA SER A 164 0.60 -22.17 5.78
C SER A 164 -0.56 -23.19 5.76
N LYS A 165 -0.79 -23.86 4.62
CA LYS A 165 -1.95 -24.72 4.38
C LYS A 165 -2.00 -25.93 5.31
N GLU A 166 -0.89 -26.67 5.44
CA GLU A 166 -0.86 -27.92 6.22
C GLU A 166 -0.94 -27.69 7.72
N LYS A 167 -0.19 -26.72 8.23
CA LYS A 167 -0.18 -26.33 9.64
C LYS A 167 0.09 -24.83 9.80
N PRO A 168 -0.45 -24.20 10.86
CA PRO A 168 -0.12 -22.82 11.18
C PRO A 168 1.39 -22.62 11.34
N ARG A 169 1.88 -21.48 10.86
CA ARG A 169 3.30 -21.07 10.89
C ARG A 169 3.52 -19.96 11.90
N GLU A 170 4.70 -19.85 12.47
CA GLU A 170 5.04 -18.62 13.19
C GLU A 170 5.10 -17.47 12.19
N ILE A 171 4.57 -16.29 12.55
CA ILE A 171 4.68 -15.09 11.71
C ILE A 171 5.20 -13.90 12.55
N HIS A 172 6.21 -13.23 12.02
CA HIS A 172 6.87 -12.11 12.67
C HIS A 172 6.83 -10.87 11.77
N PHE A 173 6.51 -9.74 12.39
CA PHE A 173 6.48 -8.41 11.78
C PHE A 173 7.57 -7.58 12.43
N LEU A 174 8.63 -7.28 11.67
CA LEU A 174 9.74 -6.44 12.11
C LEU A 174 9.56 -5.05 11.52
N LEU A 175 9.47 -4.05 12.38
CA LEU A 175 9.11 -2.69 12.02
C LEU A 175 10.21 -1.73 12.49
N SER A 176 10.48 -0.69 11.71
CA SER A 176 11.26 0.45 12.17
C SER A 176 10.64 1.76 11.72
N ASP A 177 10.89 2.83 12.49
CA ASP A 177 10.50 4.18 12.16
C ASP A 177 11.70 5.00 11.67
N TRP A 178 11.49 6.30 11.41
CA TRP A 178 12.53 7.21 10.92
C TRP A 178 13.42 7.80 12.04
N GLU A 179 13.14 7.45 13.30
CA GLU A 179 13.90 7.83 14.50
C GLU A 179 14.63 6.62 15.10
N ASP A 180 14.84 5.58 14.28
CA ASP A 180 15.50 4.31 14.62
C ASP A 180 14.87 3.54 15.80
N LYS A 181 13.60 3.83 16.13
CA LYS A 181 12.79 3.00 17.01
C LYS A 181 12.35 1.76 16.25
N THR A 182 12.51 0.61 16.89
CA THR A 182 12.11 -0.69 16.33
C THR A 182 10.96 -1.29 17.11
N GLY A 183 10.12 -2.05 16.42
CA GLY A 183 8.99 -2.77 16.98
C GLY A 183 8.92 -4.16 16.37
N VAL A 184 8.59 -5.16 17.19
CA VAL A 184 8.33 -6.52 16.72
C VAL A 184 6.95 -6.95 17.16
N ALA A 185 6.13 -7.46 16.25
CA ALA A 185 4.92 -8.21 16.57
C ALA A 185 5.09 -9.66 16.12
N LYS A 186 4.84 -10.60 17.03
CA LYS A 186 5.01 -12.04 16.80
C LYS A 186 3.70 -12.73 17.09
N TYR A 187 3.33 -13.67 16.23
CA TYR A 187 2.20 -14.56 16.47
C TYR A 187 2.69 -16.00 16.33
N SER A 188 2.39 -16.82 17.34
CA SER A 188 2.84 -18.22 17.41
C SER A 188 2.17 -19.16 16.38
N GLY A 189 1.28 -18.61 15.56
CA GLY A 189 0.54 -19.33 14.54
C GLY A 189 -0.04 -18.35 13.53
N PHE A 190 -0.06 -18.75 12.27
CA PHE A 190 -0.58 -18.01 11.14
C PHE A 190 -1.03 -19.00 10.08
N GLN A 191 -2.27 -18.86 9.65
CA GLN A 191 -2.83 -19.66 8.58
C GLN A 191 -3.65 -18.78 7.64
N MET A 192 -3.36 -18.87 6.34
CA MET A 192 -4.08 -18.17 5.29
C MET A 192 -4.95 -19.17 4.51
N GLY A 193 -6.18 -18.80 4.20
CA GLY A 193 -7.06 -19.55 3.31
C GLY A 193 -6.59 -19.53 1.86
N GLY A 194 -7.17 -20.39 1.02
CA GLY A 194 -6.89 -20.38 -0.41
C GLY A 194 -7.68 -19.29 -1.16
N GLU A 195 -7.53 -19.23 -2.47
CA GLU A 195 -8.26 -18.25 -3.29
C GLU A 195 -9.79 -18.40 -3.19
N ALA A 196 -10.32 -19.63 -3.04
CA ALA A 196 -11.74 -19.89 -2.84
C ALA A 196 -12.28 -19.29 -1.53
N GLU A 197 -11.40 -19.10 -0.54
CA GLU A 197 -11.69 -18.43 0.74
C GLU A 197 -11.26 -16.95 0.70
N MET A 198 -10.93 -16.41 -0.48
CA MET A 198 -10.41 -15.05 -0.67
C MET A 198 -9.18 -14.75 0.17
N TYR A 199 -8.28 -15.74 0.30
CA TYR A 199 -7.05 -15.64 1.10
C TYR A 199 -7.29 -15.17 2.54
N ALA A 200 -8.40 -15.57 3.17
CA ALA A 200 -8.77 -15.12 4.51
C ALA A 200 -7.68 -15.39 5.56
N LEU A 201 -7.53 -14.47 6.52
CA LEU A 201 -6.66 -14.65 7.69
C LEU A 201 -7.35 -15.62 8.65
N LYS A 202 -7.15 -16.92 8.48
CA LYS A 202 -7.94 -17.96 9.18
C LYS A 202 -7.67 -17.99 10.67
N SER A 203 -6.41 -17.86 11.06
CA SER A 203 -6.03 -17.89 12.48
C SER A 203 -4.72 -17.17 12.72
N LEU A 204 -4.64 -16.56 13.89
CA LEU A 204 -3.39 -16.14 14.51
C LEU A 204 -3.24 -16.81 15.87
N GLY A 205 -2.01 -17.18 16.22
CA GLY A 205 -1.65 -17.72 17.53
C GLY A 205 -1.52 -16.63 18.60
N SER A 206 -0.92 -17.00 19.73
CA SER A 206 -0.66 -16.07 20.83
C SER A 206 0.27 -14.95 20.36
N TYR A 207 -0.12 -13.72 20.67
CA TYR A 207 0.69 -12.53 20.41
C TYR A 207 1.84 -12.40 21.42
N SER A 208 3.01 -11.96 20.96
CA SER A 208 4.08 -11.40 21.79
C SER A 208 4.87 -10.34 21.03
N GLY A 209 5.67 -9.54 21.73
CA GLY A 209 6.55 -8.53 21.11
C GLY A 209 6.31 -7.11 21.59
N THR A 210 7.07 -6.18 21.02
CA THR A 210 7.19 -4.78 21.45
C THR A 210 6.39 -3.78 20.63
N ALA A 211 5.87 -4.17 19.46
CA ALA A 211 5.09 -3.26 18.59
C ALA A 211 3.63 -3.08 19.05
N GLY A 212 3.18 -3.85 20.04
CA GLY A 212 1.77 -4.03 20.35
C GLY A 212 1.05 -4.82 19.26
N ASP A 213 -0.17 -5.27 19.56
CA ASP A 213 -0.99 -6.02 18.60
C ASP A 213 -1.89 -5.09 17.78
N SER A 214 -1.75 -5.16 16.45
CA SER A 214 -2.60 -4.46 15.48
C SER A 214 -3.14 -5.39 14.39
N LEU A 215 -3.23 -6.71 14.66
CA LEU A 215 -3.68 -7.68 13.66
C LEU A 215 -4.70 -8.71 14.17
N LEU A 216 -4.76 -9.05 15.47
CA LEU A 216 -5.73 -10.06 15.93
C LEU A 216 -7.18 -9.69 15.59
N ARG A 217 -7.53 -8.39 15.59
CA ARG A 217 -8.87 -7.92 15.20
C ARG A 217 -9.27 -8.34 13.78
N ASN A 218 -8.28 -8.51 12.90
CA ASN A 218 -8.49 -8.83 11.48
C ASN A 218 -8.56 -10.35 11.21
N VAL A 219 -8.47 -11.20 12.24
CA VAL A 219 -8.70 -12.65 12.09
C VAL A 219 -10.12 -12.90 11.61
N GLY A 220 -10.26 -13.82 10.64
CA GLY A 220 -11.51 -14.13 9.95
C GLY A 220 -11.81 -13.24 8.74
N GLN A 221 -11.09 -12.13 8.57
CA GLN A 221 -11.29 -11.24 7.43
C GLN A 221 -10.66 -11.80 6.16
N LYS A 222 -11.30 -11.47 5.03
CA LYS A 222 -10.83 -11.81 3.69
C LYS A 222 -9.82 -10.77 3.21
N PHE A 223 -8.97 -11.15 2.28
CA PHE A 223 -8.06 -10.21 1.64
C PHE A 223 -8.85 -9.33 0.66
N SER A 224 -8.60 -8.03 0.64
CA SER A 224 -9.21 -7.09 -0.32
C SER A 224 -8.14 -6.30 -1.05
N THR A 225 -8.42 -5.98 -2.31
CA THR A 225 -7.56 -5.18 -3.21
C THR A 225 -8.41 -4.14 -3.94
N LYS A 226 -7.76 -3.21 -4.65
CA LYS A 226 -8.44 -2.10 -5.33
C LYS A 226 -9.51 -2.51 -6.35
N ASP A 227 -9.49 -3.74 -6.82
CA ASP A 227 -10.39 -4.31 -7.81
C ASP A 227 -11.26 -5.45 -7.24
N ARG A 228 -11.07 -5.82 -5.97
CA ARG A 228 -11.80 -6.88 -5.31
C ARG A 228 -12.06 -6.56 -3.84
N ASP A 229 -13.26 -6.09 -3.59
CA ASP A 229 -13.74 -5.78 -2.25
C ASP A 229 -14.33 -7.03 -1.57
N ASN A 230 -13.67 -7.48 -0.52
CA ASN A 230 -14.11 -8.58 0.33
C ASN A 230 -14.16 -8.18 1.82
N ASP A 231 -14.05 -6.89 2.13
CA ASP A 231 -13.97 -6.43 3.51
C ASP A 231 -15.36 -6.23 4.13
N ALA A 232 -15.39 -5.88 5.42
CA ALA A 232 -16.65 -5.78 6.15
C ALA A 232 -17.27 -4.38 6.08
N TYR A 233 -16.57 -3.38 5.52
CA TYR A 233 -17.04 -2.01 5.43
C TYR A 233 -18.07 -1.83 4.31
N GLU A 234 -18.89 -0.77 4.39
CA GLU A 234 -19.95 -0.52 3.38
C GLU A 234 -19.39 0.02 2.05
N GLY A 235 -18.17 0.52 2.06
CA GLY A 235 -17.39 0.82 0.85
C GLY A 235 -16.07 0.05 0.88
N SER A 236 -15.16 0.36 -0.04
CA SER A 236 -13.89 -0.40 -0.10
C SER A 236 -12.81 0.22 0.78
N CYS A 237 -12.36 -0.53 1.80
CA CYS A 237 -11.20 -0.13 2.60
C CYS A 237 -9.93 -0.01 1.75
N SER A 238 -9.78 -0.86 0.73
CA SER A 238 -8.62 -0.81 -0.16
C SER A 238 -8.53 0.51 -0.94
N HIS A 239 -9.66 1.10 -1.32
CA HIS A 239 -9.71 2.42 -1.97
C HIS A 239 -9.40 3.56 -1.02
N LEU A 240 -9.82 3.43 0.24
CA LEU A 240 -9.57 4.45 1.27
C LEU A 240 -8.11 4.44 1.75
N TYR A 241 -7.51 3.26 1.86
CA TYR A 241 -6.21 3.07 2.53
C TYR A 241 -5.09 2.57 1.61
N PHE A 242 -5.35 2.48 0.31
CA PHE A 242 -4.36 2.34 -0.76
C PHE A 242 -3.40 1.15 -0.61
N GLY A 243 -3.92 -0.02 -0.23
CA GLY A 243 -3.15 -1.24 -0.11
C GLY A 243 -4.00 -2.49 -0.34
N GLY A 244 -3.33 -3.65 -0.36
CA GLY A 244 -3.98 -4.96 -0.24
C GLY A 244 -3.76 -5.52 1.15
N TRP A 245 -4.84 -5.84 1.86
CA TRP A 245 -4.77 -6.33 3.24
C TRP A 245 -6.01 -7.14 3.62
N TRP A 246 -5.95 -7.80 4.77
CA TRP A 246 -7.12 -8.38 5.45
C TRP A 246 -7.92 -7.29 6.15
N TYR A 247 -8.58 -6.43 5.39
CA TYR A 247 -9.35 -5.32 5.95
C TYR A 247 -10.63 -5.82 6.68
N ASP A 248 -10.93 -5.21 7.82
CA ASP A 248 -12.18 -5.28 8.59
C ASP A 248 -12.97 -3.99 8.35
N LYS A 249 -13.08 -3.10 9.36
CA LYS A 249 -13.66 -1.74 9.25
C LYS A 249 -12.72 -0.68 9.84
N CYS A 250 -11.62 -0.29 9.21
CA CYS A 250 -10.96 -0.96 8.08
C CYS A 250 -9.71 -1.71 8.55
N HIS A 251 -8.81 -1.08 9.32
CA HIS A 251 -7.62 -1.76 9.81
C HIS A 251 -7.05 -1.16 11.10
N LEU A 252 -6.20 -1.94 11.76
CA LEU A 252 -5.27 -1.46 12.79
C LEU A 252 -3.80 -1.45 12.27
N ALA A 253 -3.52 -2.15 11.18
CA ALA A 253 -2.24 -2.15 10.47
C ALA A 253 -2.45 -2.08 8.96
N ASN A 254 -1.60 -1.35 8.25
CA ASN A 254 -1.68 -1.19 6.79
C ASN A 254 -0.29 -1.24 6.18
N LEU A 255 0.44 -2.34 6.40
CA LEU A 255 1.86 -2.45 6.01
C LEU A 255 2.09 -2.44 4.49
N ASN A 256 1.03 -2.65 3.72
CA ASN A 256 1.01 -2.54 2.26
C ASN A 256 0.46 -1.20 1.75
N GLY A 257 0.20 -0.24 2.63
CA GLY A 257 -0.21 1.11 2.27
C GLY A 257 0.92 1.92 1.62
N LYS A 258 0.64 3.22 1.42
CA LYS A 258 1.57 4.18 0.82
C LYS A 258 2.87 4.26 1.63
N TYR A 259 4.00 4.31 0.92
CA TYR A 259 5.30 4.55 1.54
C TYR A 259 5.52 6.06 1.72
N VAL A 260 5.33 6.55 2.93
CA VAL A 260 5.50 7.98 3.28
C VAL A 260 6.43 8.11 4.47
N LYS A 261 7.19 9.21 4.52
CA LYS A 261 8.18 9.43 5.57
C LYS A 261 7.54 10.07 6.80
N GLY A 262 7.47 9.31 7.90
CA GLY A 262 7.20 9.83 9.23
C GLY A 262 5.79 10.40 9.39
N ALA A 263 5.67 11.45 10.20
CA ALA A 263 4.38 12.04 10.55
C ALA A 263 3.69 12.67 9.33
N VAL A 264 2.39 12.41 9.18
CA VAL A 264 1.58 12.82 8.04
C VAL A 264 0.17 13.22 8.49
N SER A 265 -0.44 14.18 7.78
CA SER A 265 -1.79 14.64 8.07
C SER A 265 -2.86 13.63 7.66
N ASP A 266 -2.58 12.86 6.61
CA ASP A 266 -3.49 11.83 6.12
C ASP A 266 -3.67 10.74 7.19
N TYR A 267 -4.91 10.31 7.38
CA TYR A 267 -5.25 9.28 8.35
C TYR A 267 -5.07 7.90 7.73
N ALA A 268 -4.10 7.12 8.25
CA ALA A 268 -3.98 5.68 8.08
C ALA A 268 -3.74 5.15 6.64
N THR A 269 -3.57 6.01 5.64
CA THR A 269 -3.34 5.64 4.22
C THR A 269 -1.95 5.08 3.91
N MET A 270 -1.05 5.10 4.90
CA MET A 270 0.37 4.77 4.77
C MET A 270 0.72 3.45 5.45
N MET A 271 1.96 3.01 5.23
CA MET A 271 2.58 1.90 5.95
C MET A 271 2.60 2.17 7.46
N CYS A 272 1.54 1.77 8.17
CA CYS A 272 1.35 2.04 9.60
C CYS A 272 1.05 0.79 10.41
N TRP A 273 1.36 0.86 11.71
CA TRP A 273 1.01 -0.13 12.73
C TRP A 273 0.52 0.63 13.97
N SER A 274 -0.78 0.59 14.23
CA SER A 274 -1.45 1.54 15.14
C SER A 274 -0.91 1.49 16.56
N SER A 275 -0.66 0.31 17.11
CA SER A 275 -0.14 0.15 18.47
C SER A 275 1.34 0.51 18.62
N PHE A 276 2.06 0.72 17.52
CA PHE A 276 3.48 1.09 17.53
C PHE A 276 3.66 2.61 17.36
N ARG A 277 3.14 3.18 16.26
CA ARG A 277 3.29 4.63 15.94
C ARG A 277 1.97 5.35 15.65
N GLY A 278 0.84 4.72 15.89
CA GLY A 278 -0.48 5.28 15.58
C GLY A 278 -0.80 5.22 14.08
N PHE A 279 -1.83 5.97 13.69
CA PHE A 279 -2.38 5.99 12.33
C PHE A 279 -1.83 7.11 11.44
N ASN A 280 -1.11 8.07 12.01
CA ASN A 280 -0.64 9.27 11.29
C ASN A 280 0.89 9.28 11.14
N TYR A 281 1.50 8.09 11.06
CA TYR A 281 2.94 7.95 10.94
C TYR A 281 3.28 6.83 9.95
N GLY A 282 3.97 7.17 8.87
CA GLY A 282 4.53 6.22 7.91
C GLY A 282 5.85 5.65 8.39
N LEU A 283 5.90 4.32 8.54
CA LEU A 283 7.07 3.58 8.98
C LEU A 283 8.21 3.66 7.95
N LYS A 284 9.45 3.44 8.42
CA LYS A 284 10.66 3.40 7.58
C LYS A 284 10.85 2.01 6.99
N THR A 285 10.73 0.96 7.81
CA THR A 285 10.78 -0.40 7.28
C THR A 285 9.65 -1.27 7.82
N SER A 286 9.28 -2.24 7.01
CA SER A 286 8.43 -3.36 7.38
C SER A 286 9.02 -4.62 6.75
N ARG A 287 9.16 -5.68 7.54
CA ARG A 287 9.48 -7.03 7.04
C ARG A 287 8.54 -8.01 7.69
N ILE A 288 7.91 -8.85 6.88
CA ILE A 288 7.02 -9.91 7.35
C ILE A 288 7.67 -11.24 7.00
N MET A 289 7.78 -12.13 7.99
CA MET A 289 8.47 -13.41 7.82
C MET A 289 7.66 -14.53 8.44
N VAL A 290 7.75 -15.72 7.86
CA VAL A 290 7.12 -16.94 8.37
C VAL A 290 8.15 -18.04 8.61
N ARG A 291 7.89 -18.91 9.59
CA ARG A 291 8.74 -20.07 9.91
C ARG A 291 7.92 -21.32 10.22
N TYR A 292 8.50 -22.47 9.89
CA TYR A 292 7.91 -23.81 9.97
C TYR A 292 7.69 -24.33 11.39
#